data_AF-A0A533RUG7-F1
#
_entry.id   AF-A0A533RUG7-F1
#
_cell.length_a   1.000
_cell.length_b   1.000
_cell.length_c   1.000
_cell.angle_alpha   90.00
_cell.angle_beta   90.00
_cell.angle_gamma   90.00
#
_symmetry.space_group_name_H-M   'P 1'
#
loop_
_entity.id
_entity.type
_entity.pdbx_description
1 polymer ?
#
loop_
_entity_poly.entity_id
_entity_poly.type
_entity_poly.pdbx_seq_one_letter_code
_entity_poly.pdbx_strand_id
1 'polypeptide(L)'
;VHVGEIRMVVARPFQRSGLGTALARSLVRRAVSVGLDKLVAEVVDNQIGAKRAFEKLGFHQEAVLKGHVKDIHGIKRDLVILANDVSPIFYSLGQLSGVFGS
;
A
#
# COMPACT_ATOMS: atom_id res chain seq x y z
N VAL A 1 5.21 -9.40 14.08
CA VAL A 1 4.49 -9.62 12.81
C VAL A 1 5.31 -8.93 11.73
N HIS A 2 5.66 -9.62 10.64
CA HIS A 2 6.62 -9.15 9.64
C HIS A 2 5.96 -8.40 8.47
N VAL A 3 4.76 -8.84 8.07
CA VAL A 3 4.03 -8.30 6.90
C VAL A 3 2.73 -7.66 7.35
N GLY A 4 2.44 -6.46 6.85
CA GLY A 4 1.12 -5.82 6.97
C GLY A 4 0.39 -5.78 5.62
N GLU A 5 -0.93 -5.86 5.67
CA GLU A 5 -1.80 -5.73 4.49
C GLU A 5 -2.54 -4.39 4.50
N ILE A 6 -2.64 -3.76 3.34
CA ILE A 6 -3.42 -2.55 3.11
C ILE A 6 -4.52 -2.88 2.10
N ARG A 7 -5.77 -2.71 2.56
CA ARG A 7 -6.93 -2.62 1.67
C ARG A 7 -7.51 -1.21 1.75
N MET A 8 -7.65 -0.57 0.59
CA MET A 8 -8.15 0.80 0.50
C MET A 8 -9.27 0.92 -0.52
N VAL A 9 -10.37 1.51 -0.10
CA VAL A 9 -11.51 1.85 -0.96
C VAL A 9 -11.79 3.34 -0.80
N VAL A 10 -11.77 4.07 -1.92
CA VAL A 10 -12.13 5.50 -1.96
C VAL A 10 -13.41 5.64 -2.76
N ALA A 11 -14.47 6.12 -2.11
CA ALA A 11 -15.75 6.35 -2.76
C ALA A 11 -15.61 7.33 -3.94
N ARG A 12 -16.35 7.11 -5.03
CA ARG A 12 -16.20 7.85 -6.30
C ARG A 12 -16.12 9.38 -6.14
N PRO A 13 -16.94 10.05 -5.29
CA PRO A 13 -16.88 11.49 -5.12
C PRO A 13 -15.55 12.03 -4.55
N PHE A 14 -14.78 11.18 -3.88
CA PHE A 14 -13.52 11.56 -3.23
C PHE A 14 -12.28 11.09 -4.00
N GLN A 15 -12.46 10.50 -5.18
CA GLN A 15 -11.34 10.08 -6.03
C GLN A 15 -10.70 11.29 -6.74
N ARG A 16 -9.48 11.11 -7.26
CA ARG A 16 -8.70 12.14 -8.00
C ARG A 16 -8.40 13.43 -7.21
N SER A 17 -8.68 13.46 -5.91
CA SER A 17 -8.39 14.56 -4.96
C SER A 17 -7.03 14.42 -4.26
N GLY A 18 -6.32 13.31 -4.46
CA GLY A 18 -5.12 12.96 -3.69
C GLY A 18 -5.40 12.25 -2.37
N LEU A 19 -6.67 12.03 -1.98
CA LEU A 19 -7.04 11.37 -0.73
C LEU A 19 -6.42 9.97 -0.58
N GLY A 20 -6.46 9.15 -1.63
CA GLY A 20 -5.86 7.80 -1.60
C GLY A 20 -4.36 7.82 -1.30
N THR A 21 -3.63 8.77 -1.89
CA THR A 21 -2.21 8.97 -1.62
C THR A 21 -1.96 9.42 -0.17
N ALA A 22 -2.80 10.33 0.34
CA ALA A 22 -2.69 10.81 1.73
C ALA A 22 -2.95 9.70 2.75
N LEU A 23 -3.95 8.85 2.50
CA LEU A 23 -4.25 7.67 3.31
C LEU A 23 -3.11 6.66 3.25
N ALA A 24 -2.63 6.32 2.04
CA ALA A 24 -1.59 5.31 1.86
C ALA A 24 -0.28 5.75 2.54
N ARG A 25 0.08 7.02 2.42
CA ARG A 25 1.24 7.59 3.12
C ARG A 25 1.11 7.49 4.65
N SER A 26 -0.09 7.71 5.17
CA SER A 26 -0.35 7.62 6.61
C SER A 26 -0.24 6.19 7.13
N LEU A 27 -0.72 5.22 6.35
CA LEU A 27 -0.58 3.79 6.66
C LEU A 27 0.89 3.34 6.59
N VAL A 28 1.64 3.75 5.56
CA VAL A 28 3.08 3.45 5.44
C VAL A 28 3.85 4.02 6.63
N ARG A 29 3.61 5.29 7.02
CA ARG A 29 4.25 5.87 8.22
C ARG A 29 3.92 5.08 9.49
N ARG A 30 2.68 4.63 9.64
CA ARG A 30 2.27 3.84 10.82
C ARG A 30 2.90 2.46 10.81
N ALA A 31 2.98 1.79 9.67
CA ALA A 31 3.70 0.53 9.53
C ALA A 31 5.17 0.68 9.91
N VAL A 32 5.79 1.78 9.48
CA VAL A 32 7.15 2.17 9.84
C VAL A 32 7.31 2.54 11.32
N SER A 33 6.25 2.90 12.04
CA SER A 33 6.39 3.16 13.49
C SER A 33 6.18 1.91 14.35
N VAL A 34 5.67 0.81 13.79
CA VAL A 34 5.36 -0.43 14.54
C VAL A 34 6.27 -1.61 14.18
N GLY A 35 7.30 -1.40 13.36
CA GLY A 35 8.31 -2.42 13.08
C GLY A 35 7.92 -3.44 12.01
N LEU A 36 7.02 -3.11 11.08
CA LEU A 36 6.72 -4.00 9.94
C LEU A 36 7.83 -3.93 8.89
N ASP A 37 8.26 -5.06 8.35
CA ASP A 37 9.30 -5.10 7.32
C ASP A 37 8.70 -4.98 5.91
N LYS A 38 7.50 -5.51 5.69
CA LYS A 38 6.86 -5.53 4.36
C LYS A 38 5.40 -5.07 4.44
N LEU A 39 4.97 -4.34 3.43
CA LEU A 39 3.57 -4.01 3.19
C LEU A 39 3.10 -4.61 1.88
N VAL A 40 1.88 -5.15 1.89
CA VAL A 40 1.17 -5.64 0.69
C VAL A 40 -0.09 -4.82 0.52
N ALA A 41 -0.41 -4.44 -0.71
CA ALA A 41 -1.63 -3.73 -1.07
C ALA A 41 -2.38 -4.47 -2.18
N GLU A 42 -3.67 -4.63 -1.97
CA GLU A 42 -4.58 -5.22 -2.96
C GLU A 42 -5.36 -4.13 -3.69
N VAL A 43 -5.30 -4.11 -5.02
CA VAL A 43 -5.96 -3.11 -5.86
C VAL A 43 -6.68 -3.78 -7.02
N VAL A 44 -7.96 -3.48 -7.21
CA VAL A 44 -8.72 -3.94 -8.39
C VAL A 44 -8.22 -3.21 -9.64
N ASP A 45 -8.08 -3.92 -10.76
CA ASP A 45 -7.50 -3.42 -12.03
C ASP A 45 -8.01 -2.05 -12.52
N ASN A 46 -9.29 -1.77 -12.35
CA ASN A 46 -9.94 -0.54 -12.78
C ASN A 46 -9.67 0.67 -11.86
N GLN A 47 -9.06 0.44 -10.69
CA GLN A 47 -8.71 1.48 -9.72
C GLN A 47 -7.32 2.07 -10.01
N ILE A 48 -7.14 2.59 -11.24
CA ILE A 48 -5.85 3.13 -11.74
C ILE A 48 -5.25 4.19 -10.81
N GLY A 49 -6.09 5.04 -10.21
CA GLY A 49 -5.64 6.07 -9.26
C GLY A 49 -5.04 5.49 -7.98
N ALA A 50 -5.60 4.40 -7.46
CA ALA A 50 -5.09 3.70 -6.28
C ALA A 50 -3.77 3.01 -6.60
N LYS A 51 -3.68 2.31 -7.74
CA LYS A 51 -2.43 1.68 -8.21
C LYS A 51 -1.29 2.71 -8.28
N ARG A 52 -1.53 3.85 -8.96
CA ARG A 52 -0.54 4.95 -9.07
C ARG A 52 -0.15 5.55 -7.72
N ALA A 53 -1.07 5.60 -6.76
CA ALA A 53 -0.77 6.12 -5.43
C ALA A 53 0.22 5.22 -4.68
N PHE A 54 0.03 3.90 -4.76
CA PHE A 54 0.94 2.92 -4.19
C PHE A 54 2.30 2.90 -4.92
N GLU A 55 2.32 2.94 -6.26
CA GLU A 55 3.56 3.03 -7.04
C GLU A 55 4.42 4.24 -6.65
N LYS A 56 3.79 5.41 -6.43
CA LYS A 56 4.49 6.62 -5.94
C LYS A 56 5.07 6.49 -4.54
N LEU A 57 4.62 5.50 -3.76
CA LEU A 57 5.11 5.20 -2.42
C LEU A 57 6.14 4.06 -2.43
N GLY A 58 6.64 3.66 -3.60
CA GLY A 58 7.65 2.60 -3.74
C GLY A 58 7.08 1.19 -3.81
N PHE A 59 5.75 1.03 -3.86
CA PHE A 59 5.17 -0.28 -4.08
C PHE A 59 5.40 -0.72 -5.53
N HIS A 60 5.71 -1.99 -5.72
CA HIS A 60 5.86 -2.64 -7.01
C HIS A 60 4.86 -3.78 -7.14
N GLN A 61 4.50 -4.11 -8.38
CA GLN A 61 3.58 -5.22 -8.65
C GLN A 61 4.30 -6.56 -8.42
N GLU A 62 3.75 -7.38 -7.54
CA GLU A 62 4.23 -8.75 -7.29
C GLU A 62 3.41 -9.77 -8.06
N ALA A 63 2.09 -9.59 -8.14
CA ALA A 63 1.22 -10.55 -8.80
C ALA A 63 -0.06 -9.91 -9.37
N VAL A 64 -0.70 -10.63 -10.29
CA VAL A 64 -2.05 -10.34 -10.77
C VAL A 64 -2.87 -11.62 -10.68
N LEU A 65 -3.92 -11.59 -9.86
CA LEU A 65 -4.88 -12.69 -9.76
C LEU A 65 -6.02 -12.44 -10.75
N LYS A 66 -6.05 -13.24 -11.81
CA LYS A 66 -6.98 -13.09 -12.93
C LYS A 66 -8.43 -13.40 -12.52
N GLY A 67 -9.35 -12.48 -12.79
CA GLY A 67 -10.78 -12.66 -12.51
C GLY A 67 -11.11 -12.99 -11.05
N HIS A 68 -10.25 -12.57 -10.11
CA HIS A 68 -10.28 -12.99 -8.71
C HIS A 68 -11.41 -12.34 -7.91
N VAL A 69 -11.83 -11.13 -8.28
CA VAL A 69 -12.89 -10.41 -7.57
C VAL A 69 -14.06 -10.11 -8.50
N LYS A 70 -15.24 -9.85 -7.92
CA LYS A 70 -16.40 -9.31 -8.64
C LYS A 70 -16.63 -7.87 -8.19
N ASP A 71 -16.90 -6.98 -9.15
CA ASP A 71 -17.38 -5.65 -8.82
C ASP A 71 -18.86 -5.67 -8.39
N ILE A 72 -19.40 -4.49 -8.04
CA ILE A 72 -20.79 -4.34 -7.59
C ILE A 72 -21.82 -4.73 -8.65
N HIS A 73 -21.42 -4.84 -9.92
CA HIS A 73 -22.26 -5.27 -11.04
C HIS A 73 -22.08 -6.76 -11.35
N GLY A 74 -21.31 -7.49 -10.54
CA GLY A 74 -21.03 -8.91 -10.72
C GLY A 74 -19.98 -9.23 -11.77
N ILE A 75 -19.35 -8.23 -12.38
CA ILE A 75 -18.33 -8.41 -13.41
C ILE A 75 -17.02 -8.84 -12.75
N LYS A 76 -16.43 -9.93 -13.26
CA LYS A 76 -15.11 -10.40 -12.80
C LYS A 76 -14.03 -9.38 -13.17
N ARG A 77 -13.14 -9.09 -12.23
CA ARG A 77 -12.01 -8.18 -12.38
C ARG A 77 -10.73 -8.81 -11.87
N ASP A 78 -9.61 -8.34 -12.40
CA ASP A 78 -8.31 -8.75 -11.90
C ASP A 78 -7.99 -8.05 -10.58
N LEU A 79 -7.37 -8.78 -9.66
CA LEU A 79 -6.79 -8.23 -8.44
C LEU A 79 -5.29 -8.09 -8.62
N VAL A 80 -4.78 -6.87 -8.50
CA VAL A 80 -3.36 -6.56 -8.56
C VAL A 80 -2.82 -6.53 -7.14
N ILE A 81 -1.80 -7.35 -6.88
CA ILE A 81 -1.07 -7.39 -5.62
C ILE A 81 0.21 -6.56 -5.80
N LEU A 82 0.34 -5.53 -4.97
CA LEU A 82 1.49 -4.65 -4.90
C LEU A 82 2.20 -4.88 -3.56
N ALA A 83 3.53 -4.75 -3.52
CA ALA A 83 4.26 -4.80 -2.26
C ALA A 83 5.35 -3.76 -2.16
N ASN A 84 5.73 -3.43 -0.93
CA ASN A 84 6.86 -2.57 -0.62
C ASN A 84 7.62 -3.13 0.58
N ASP A 85 8.94 -3.27 0.44
CA ASP A 85 9.84 -3.53 1.56
C ASP A 85 10.11 -2.20 2.26
N VAL A 86 9.54 -2.05 3.46
CA VAL A 86 9.68 -0.85 4.28
C VAL A 86 10.78 -1.00 5.32
N SER A 87 11.39 -2.19 5.47
CA SER A 87 12.49 -2.44 6.42
C SER A 87 13.68 -1.48 6.28
N PRO A 88 14.12 -1.05 5.07
CA PRO A 88 15.26 -0.13 4.93
C PRO A 88 14.95 1.28 5.47
N ILE A 89 13.68 1.65 5.51
CA ILE A 89 13.23 2.97 6.01
C ILE A 89 13.49 3.06 7.52
N PHE A 90 13.34 1.96 8.26
CA PHE A 90 13.62 1.92 9.70
C PHE A 90 15.10 2.04 10.02
N TYR A 91 15.96 1.37 9.25
CA TYR A 91 17.40 1.47 9.45
C TYR A 91 17.86 2.93 9.31
N SER A 92 17.31 3.66 8.33
CA SER A 92 17.62 5.09 8.16
C SER A 92 17.03 5.98 9.25
N LEU A 93 15.79 5.74 9.70
CA LEU A 93 15.16 6.52 10.78
C LEU A 93 15.78 6.23 12.17
N GLY A 94 16.21 4.99 12.41
CA GLY A 94 16.94 4.61 13.62
C GLY A 94 18.34 5.23 13.70
N GLN A 95 19.04 5.31 12.56
CA GLN A 95 20.35 5.99 12.48
C GLN A 95 20.24 7.52 12.65
N LEU A 96 19.16 8.14 12.18
CA LEU A 96 18.93 9.58 12.34
C LEU A 96 18.46 9.98 13.75
N SER A 97 17.96 9.04 14.56
CA SER A 97 17.42 9.32 15.89
C SER A 97 18.37 8.97 17.04
N GLY A 98 19.43 8.19 16.83
CA GLY A 98 20.43 7.90 17.88
C GLY A 98 19.87 7.22 19.14
N VAL A 99 18.70 6.57 19.07
CA VAL A 99 18.01 6.02 20.26
C VAL A 99 18.34 4.54 20.52
N PHE A 100 19.06 3.85 19.64
CA PHE A 100 19.37 2.42 19.82
C PHE A 100 20.87 2.13 19.82
N GLY A 101 21.61 2.86 20.65
CA GLY A 101 23.03 2.66 20.90
C GLY A 101 23.41 2.94 22.35
N SER A 102 23.02 2.04 23.25
CA SER A 102 23.63 1.83 24.57
C SER A 102 23.52 0.36 24.92
#